data_AF-A0A1F4HMZ8-F1
#
_entry.id   AF-A0A1F4HMZ8-F1
#
_cell.length_a   1.000
_cell.length_b   1.000
_cell.length_c   1.000
_cell.angle_alpha   90.00
_cell.angle_beta   90.00
_cell.angle_gamma   90.00
#
_symmetry.space_group_name_H-M   'P 1'
#
loop_
_entity.id
_entity.type
_entity.pdbx_description
1 polymer ?
#
loop_
_entity_poly.entity_id
_entity_poly.type
_entity_poly.pdbx_seq_one_letter_code
_entity_poly.pdbx_strand_id
1 'polypeptide(L)' 'MMFGYSEEQIATFGLTFGVGAFMLYMLFIIGHLAWESKAGKFGTFVIFLGLAFGMMGFVAKYFIQWYLEK' A
#
# COMPACT_ATOMS: atom_id res chain seq x y z
N MET A 1 -6.66 -22.36 19.53
CA MET A 1 -5.60 -21.45 20.01
C MET A 1 -4.28 -21.91 19.42
N MET A 2 -3.81 -21.29 18.35
CA MET A 2 -2.45 -21.47 17.83
C MET A 2 -1.53 -20.47 18.52
N PHE A 3 -0.41 -20.93 19.10
CA PHE A 3 0.62 -20.05 19.68
C PHE A 3 0.20 -19.12 20.84
N GLY A 4 -0.87 -19.44 21.57
CA GLY A 4 -1.31 -18.65 22.73
C GLY A 4 -2.01 -17.32 22.37
N TYR A 5 -2.20 -17.04 21.09
CA TYR A 5 -3.05 -15.96 20.58
C TYR A 5 -4.33 -16.55 19.98
N SER A 6 -5.41 -15.76 19.92
CA SER A 6 -6.57 -16.16 19.13
C SER A 6 -6.19 -16.19 17.65
N GLU A 7 -6.79 -17.09 16.87
CA GLU A 7 -6.60 -17.13 15.41
C GLU A 7 -6.96 -15.78 14.77
N GLU A 8 -7.95 -15.10 15.35
CA GLU A 8 -8.37 -13.75 15.01
C GLU A 8 -7.25 -12.72 15.20
N GLN A 9 -6.50 -12.77 16.30
CA GLN A 9 -5.39 -11.83 16.55
C GLN A 9 -4.25 -12.04 15.57
N ILE A 10 -3.90 -13.29 15.28
CA ILE A 10 -2.85 -13.63 14.30
C ILE A 10 -3.29 -13.20 12.90
N ALA A 11 -4.55 -13.44 12.54
CA ALA A 11 -5.10 -13.02 11.24
C ALA A 11 -5.11 -11.49 11.10
N THR A 12 -5.55 -10.76 12.13
CA THR A 12 -5.61 -9.29 12.10
C THR A 12 -4.22 -8.69 11.99
N PHE A 13 -3.25 -9.22 12.75
CA PHE A 13 -1.86 -8.81 12.67
C PHE A 13 -1.24 -9.10 11.28
N GLY A 14 -1.45 -10.31 10.76
CA GLY A 14 -0.97 -10.71 9.43
C GLY A 14 -1.58 -9.90 8.30
N LEU A 15 -2.88 -9.57 8.39
CA LEU A 15 -3.56 -8.72 7.41
C LEU A 15 -3.06 -7.27 7.48
N THR A 16 -2.97 -6.69 8.68
CA THR A 16 -2.55 -5.28 8.83
C THR A 16 -1.11 -5.08 8.37
N PHE A 17 -0.20 -5.93 8.87
CA PHE A 17 1.22 -5.82 8.56
C PHE A 17 1.53 -6.32 7.14
N GLY A 18 0.92 -7.43 6.71
CA GLY A 18 1.14 -8.02 5.39
C GLY A 18 0.64 -7.12 4.27
N VAL A 19 -0.57 -6.54 4.39
CA VAL A 19 -1.11 -5.61 3.39
C VAL A 19 -0.28 -4.32 3.37
N GLY A 20 0.10 -3.78 4.52
CA GLY A 20 0.98 -2.61 4.61
C GLY A 20 2.33 -2.83 3.92
N ALA A 21 2.99 -3.95 4.20
CA ALA A 21 4.25 -4.32 3.57
C ALA A 21 4.12 -4.51 2.06
N PHE A 22 3.04 -5.15 1.59
CA PHE A 22 2.79 -5.34 0.16
C PHE A 22 2.58 -4.02 -0.58
N MET A 23 1.87 -3.05 0.03
CA MET A 23 1.68 -1.71 -0.56
C MET A 23 3.02 -0.95 -0.70
N LEU A 24 3.89 -1.03 0.32
CA LEU A 24 5.22 -0.43 0.24
C LEU A 24 6.07 -1.08 -0.86
N TYR A 25 6.00 -2.40 -1.01
CA TYR A 25 6.69 -3.11 -2.07
C TYR A 25 6.18 -2.72 -3.47
N MET A 26 4.86 -2.50 -3.63
CA MET A 26 4.31 -1.97 -4.88
C MET A 26 4.86 -0.59 -5.24
N LEU A 27 4.97 0.32 -4.26
CA LEU A 27 5.59 1.63 -4.48
C LEU A 27 7.06 1.52 -4.89
N PHE A 28 7.80 0.58 -4.28
CA PHE A 28 9.18 0.29 -4.67
C PHE A 28 9.28 -0.20 -6.12
N ILE A 29 8.43 -1.13 -6.54
CA ILE A 29 8.38 -1.61 -7.93
C ILE A 29 8.04 -0.47 -8.89
N ILE A 30 7.07 0.39 -8.58
CA ILE A 30 6.71 1.53 -9.44
C ILE A 30 7.90 2.48 -9.61
N GLY A 31 8.63 2.75 -8.53
CA GLY A 31 9.86 3.55 -8.57
C GLY A 31 10.95 2.90 -9.42
N HIS A 32 11.18 1.60 -9.24
CA HIS A 32 12.13 0.83 -10.04
C HIS A 32 11.75 0.84 -11.53
N LEU A 33 10.46 0.61 -11.83
CA LEU A 33 9.93 0.63 -13.20
C LEU A 33 10.11 2.00 -13.85
N ALA A 34 9.86 3.09 -13.13
CA ALA A 34 10.05 4.44 -13.64
C ALA A 34 11.53 4.72 -13.99
N TRP A 35 12.47 4.19 -13.20
CA TRP A 35 13.90 4.28 -13.48
C TRP A 35 14.30 3.41 -14.68
N GLU A 36 13.90 2.14 -14.68
CA GLU A 36 14.21 1.19 -15.75
C GLU A 36 13.64 1.63 -17.10
N SER A 37 12.43 2.21 -17.10
CA SER A 37 11.78 2.75 -18.30
C SER A 37 12.44 4.03 -18.84
N LYS A 38 13.49 4.55 -18.18
CA LYS A 38 14.08 5.87 -18.44
C LYS A 38 13.01 6.96 -18.57
N ALA A 39 11.95 6.82 -17.78
CA ALA A 39 10.87 7.77 -17.79
C ALA A 39 11.46 9.10 -17.30
N GLY A 40 11.51 10.11 -18.16
CA GLY A 40 11.97 11.44 -17.76
C GLY A 40 11.11 12.00 -16.63
N LYS A 41 11.39 13.23 -16.17
CA LYS A 41 10.66 13.86 -15.06
C LYS A 41 9.13 13.81 -15.23
N PHE A 42 8.64 14.01 -16.46
CA PHE A 42 7.22 13.93 -16.77
C PHE A 42 6.70 12.48 -16.85
N GLY A 43 7.50 11.56 -17.37
CA GLY A 43 7.13 10.14 -17.46
C GLY A 43 7.02 9.48 -16.08
N THR A 44 7.98 9.70 -15.18
CA THR A 44 7.89 9.22 -13.79
C THR A 44 6.67 9.79 -13.08
N PHE A 45 6.34 11.06 -13.32
CA PHE A 45 5.14 11.68 -12.76
C PHE A 45 3.87 10.96 -13.23
N VAL A 46 3.71 10.71 -14.53
CA VAL A 46 2.55 10.01 -15.08
C VAL A 46 2.49 8.55 -14.61
N ILE A 47 3.62 7.85 -14.52
CA ILE A 47 3.71 6.47 -14.00
C ILE A 47 3.26 6.42 -12.54
N PHE A 48 3.75 7.34 -11.70
CA PHE A 48 3.30 7.44 -10.31
C PHE A 48 1.82 7.78 -10.22
N LEU A 49 1.35 8.74 -11.02
CA LEU A 49 -0.06 9.14 -11.01
C LEU A 49 -0.99 8.06 -11.54
N GLY A 50 -0.58 7.21 -12.48
CA GLY A 50 -1.42 6.13 -13.02
C GLY A 50 -1.43 4.89 -12.12
N LEU A 51 -0.25 4.44 -11.68
CA LEU A 51 -0.11 3.19 -10.91
C LEU A 51 -0.32 3.38 -9.41
N ALA A 52 0.15 4.49 -8.82
CA ALA A 52 0.01 4.72 -7.38
C ALA A 52 -1.35 5.30 -6.98
N PHE A 53 -2.18 5.76 -7.93
CA PHE A 53 -3.51 6.33 -7.62
C PHE A 53 -4.42 5.36 -6.89
N GLY A 54 -4.43 4.09 -7.31
CA GLY A 54 -5.24 3.05 -6.67
C GLY A 54 -4.87 2.84 -5.20
N MET A 55 -3.57 2.87 -4.90
CA MET A 55 -3.08 2.78 -3.52
C MET A 55 -3.40 4.04 -2.71
N MET A 56 -3.24 5.22 -3.30
CA MET A 56 -3.63 6.51 -2.70
C MET A 56 -5.12 6.52 -2.30
N GLY A 57 -6.00 6.02 -3.17
CA GLY A 57 -7.44 5.89 -2.87
C GLY A 57 -7.73 4.91 -1.72
N PHE A 58 -7.00 3.79 -1.66
CA PHE A 58 -7.11 2.84 -0.56
C PHE A 58 -6.69 3.47 0.79
N VAL A 59 -5.56 4.18 0.82
CA VAL A 59 -5.10 4.89 2.02
C VAL A 59 -6.07 6.00 2.41
N ALA A 60 -6.56 6.78 1.44
CA ALA A 60 -7.54 7.84 1.66
C ALA A 60 -8.83 7.28 2.29
N LYS A 61 -9.35 6.15 1.81
CA LYS A 61 -10.51 5.48 2.42
C LYS A 61 -10.25 5.14 3.89
N TYR A 62 -9.10 4.53 4.19
CA TYR A 62 -8.74 4.17 5.56
C TYR A 62 -8.63 5.40 6.46
N PHE A 63 -8.06 6.49 5.94
CA PHE A 63 -7.92 7.74 6.66
C PHE A 63 -9.28 8.42 6.91
N ILE A 64 -10.17 8.38 5.93
CA ILE A 64 -11.54 8.89 6.02
C ILE A 64 -12.34 8.07 7.04
N GLN A 65 -12.23 6.73 7.01
CA GLN A 65 -12.85 5.86 8.01
C GLN A 65 -12.35 6.19 9.41
N TRP A 66 -11.03 6.33 9.59
CA TRP A 66 -10.45 6.73 10.88
C TRP A 66 -10.92 8.10 11.35
N TYR A 67 -11.15 9.05 10.44
CA TYR A 67 -11.65 10.38 10.78
C TYR A 67 -13.15 10.38 11.11
N LEU A 68 -13.95 9.51 10.46
CA LEU A 68 -15.41 9.39 10.66
C LEU A 68 -15.81 8.48 11.82
N GLU A 69 -15.03 7.44 12.13
CA GLU A 69 -15.25 6.53 13.27
C GLU A 69 -14.73 7.11 14.60
N LYS A 70 -14.06 8.26 14.54
CA LYS A 70 -13.63 9.04 15.72
C LYS A 70 -14.76 9.91 16.24
#